data_AF-A0A7X3VLP9-F1
#
_entry.id   AF-A0A7X3VLP9-F1
#
_cell.length_a   1.000
_cell.length_b   1.000
_cell.length_c   1.000
_cell.angle_alpha   90.00
_cell.angle_beta   90.00
_cell.angle_gamma   90.00
#
_symmetry.space_group_name_H-M   'P 1'
#
loop_
_entity.id
_entity.type
_entity.pdbx_description
1 polymer ?
#
loop_
_entity_poly.entity_id
_entity_poly.type
_entity_poly.pdbx_seq_one_letter_code
_entity_poly.pdbx_strand_id
1 'polypeptide(L)' 'MNPLRFCHCLCVGTFLLLLINLTSVAQEPQVLTLEESIEIAKEKNLTVQTAEQNLKTAEAQVHTARAGLLPRITA' A
#
# COMPACT_ATOMS: atom_id res chain seq x y z
N MET A 1 -27.88 42.22 -7.20
CA MET A 1 -27.51 40.80 -7.09
C MET A 1 -26.22 40.60 -7.89
N ASN A 2 -25.10 40.24 -7.24
CA ASN A 2 -23.78 40.28 -7.87
C ASN A 2 -23.55 39.04 -8.75
N PRO A 3 -23.40 39.20 -10.09
CA PRO A 3 -23.31 38.07 -11.02
C PRO A 3 -22.08 37.18 -10.79
N LEU A 4 -21.04 37.71 -10.13
CA LEU A 4 -19.81 36.97 -9.79
C LEU A 4 -20.05 35.79 -8.82
N ARG A 5 -20.98 35.90 -7.85
CA ARG A 5 -21.21 34.82 -6.88
C ARG A 5 -21.97 33.64 -7.49
N PHE A 6 -22.80 33.92 -8.50
CA PHE A 6 -23.57 32.90 -9.22
C PHE A 6 -22.66 32.04 -10.11
N CYS A 7 -21.72 32.67 -10.82
CA CYS A 7 -20.73 31.99 -11.65
C CYS A 7 -19.82 31.06 -10.80
N HIS A 8 -19.37 31.55 -9.64
CA HIS A 8 -18.50 30.77 -8.76
C HIS A 8 -19.20 29.53 -8.16
N CYS A 9 -20.49 29.63 -7.85
CA CYS A 9 -21.28 28.49 -7.38
C CYS A 9 -21.50 27.45 -8.48
N LEU A 10 -21.71 27.91 -9.72
CA LEU A 10 -21.96 27.05 -10.87
C LEU A 10 -20.69 26.26 -11.27
N CYS A 11 -19.51 26.89 -11.23
CA CYS A 11 -18.22 26.23 -11.47
C CYS A 11 -17.85 25.20 -10.39
N VAL A 12 -18.15 25.49 -9.12
CA VAL A 12 -17.89 24.53 -8.03
C VAL A 12 -18.81 23.31 -8.14
N GLY A 13 -20.08 23.51 -8.52
CA GLY A 13 -21.02 22.42 -8.75
C GLY A 13 -20.62 21.49 -9.90
N THR A 14 -20.16 22.06 -11.03
CA THR A 14 -19.70 21.25 -12.17
C THR A 14 -18.39 20.53 -11.90
N PHE A 15 -17.47 21.13 -11.14
CA PHE A 15 -16.24 20.49 -10.72
C PHE A 15 -16.50 19.30 -9.77
N LEU A 16 -17.42 19.47 -8.81
CA LEU A 16 -17.81 18.39 -7.90
C LEU A 16 -18.48 17.23 -8.66
N LEU A 17 -19.34 17.53 -9.62
CA LEU A 17 -19.97 16.52 -10.49
C LEU A 17 -18.92 15.78 -11.34
N LEU A 18 -17.89 16.47 -11.85
CA LEU A 18 -16.80 15.84 -12.60
C LEU A 18 -16.00 14.85 -11.74
N LEU A 19 -15.68 15.22 -10.49
CA LEU A 19 -14.93 14.36 -9.57
C LEU A 19 -15.69 13.08 -9.21
N ILE A 20 -17.01 13.17 -9.02
CA ILE A 20 -17.84 12.00 -8.68
C ILE A 20 -17.88 11.02 -9.86
N ASN A 21 -18.09 11.50 -11.09
CA ASN A 21 -18.17 10.63 -12.27
C ASN A 21 -16.84 9.94 -12.61
N LEU A 22 -15.69 10.56 -12.28
CA LEU A 22 -14.38 9.96 -12.53
C LEU A 22 -14.15 8.68 -11.71
N THR A 23 -14.69 8.61 -10.49
CA THR A 23 -14.52 7.44 -9.60
C THR A 23 -15.31 6.21 -10.04
N SER A 24 -16.39 6.39 -10.83
CA SER A 24 -17.26 5.28 -11.27
C SER A 24 -16.63 4.41 -12.36
N VAL A 25 -15.72 4.97 -13.18
CA VAL A 25 -15.12 4.25 -14.31
C VAL A 25 -13.96 3.33 -13.86
N ALA A 26 -13.43 3.53 -12.65
CA ALA A 26 -12.34 2.74 -12.10
C ALA A 26 -12.78 1.44 -11.38
N GLN A 27 -14.08 1.16 -11.31
CA GLN A 27 -14.65 0.03 -10.59
C GLN A 27 -15.07 -1.11 -11.52
N GLU A 28 -14.23 -1.49 -12.49
CA GLU A 28 -14.41 -2.76 -13.20
C GLU A 28 -14.13 -3.90 -12.22
N PRO A 29 -15.12 -4.74 -11.85
CA PRO A 29 -14.89 -5.86 -10.96
C PRO A 29 -14.06 -6.91 -11.71
N GLN A 30 -12.75 -6.92 -11.47
CA GLN A 30 -11.89 -7.98 -11.98
C GLN A 30 -12.24 -9.27 -11.25
N VAL A 31 -12.93 -10.18 -11.94
CA VAL A 31 -13.24 -11.52 -11.41
C VAL A 31 -11.95 -12.33 -11.43
N LEU A 32 -11.35 -12.50 -10.26
CA LEU A 32 -10.16 -13.32 -10.11
C LEU A 32 -10.53 -14.80 -10.23
N THR A 33 -9.74 -15.53 -11.00
CA THR A 33 -9.74 -16.99 -10.95
C THR A 33 -9.14 -17.48 -9.64
N LEU A 34 -9.37 -18.75 -9.31
CA LEU A 34 -8.78 -19.38 -8.13
C LEU A 34 -7.25 -19.28 -8.16
N GLU A 35 -6.63 -19.52 -9.31
CA GLU A 35 -5.18 -19.49 -9.45
C GLU A 35 -4.63 -18.08 -9.21
N GLU A 36 -5.22 -17.06 -9.85
CA GLU A 36 -4.83 -15.66 -9.64
C GLU A 36 -5.00 -15.23 -8.18
N SER A 37 -6.07 -15.71 -7.53
CA SER A 37 -6.30 -15.43 -6.11
C SER A 37 -5.22 -16.05 -5.22
N ILE A 38 -4.77 -17.26 -5.53
CA ILE A 38 -3.68 -17.94 -4.82
C ILE A 38 -2.36 -17.22 -5.05
N GLU A 39 -2.05 -16.81 -6.28
CA GLU A 39 -0.82 -16.08 -6.59
C GLU A 39 -0.77 -14.73 -5.87
N ILE A 40 -1.85 -13.95 -5.93
CA ILE A 40 -1.96 -12.67 -5.22
C ILE A 40 -1.83 -12.89 -3.71
N ALA A 41 -2.50 -13.91 -3.16
CA ALA A 41 -2.37 -14.23 -1.75
C ALA A 41 -0.92 -14.58 -1.42
N LYS A 42 -0.25 -15.46 -2.18
CA LYS A 42 1.14 -15.81 -1.92
C LYS A 42 2.08 -14.59 -1.92
N GLU A 43 1.85 -13.62 -2.80
CA GLU A 43 2.66 -12.40 -2.87
C GLU A 43 2.33 -11.40 -1.75
N LYS A 44 1.04 -11.18 -1.46
CA LYS A 44 0.58 -10.09 -0.59
C LYS A 44 0.17 -10.53 0.81
N ASN A 45 0.20 -11.83 1.11
CA ASN A 45 -0.24 -12.35 2.40
C ASN A 45 0.70 -11.90 3.52
N LEU A 46 0.13 -11.14 4.46
CA LEU A 46 0.86 -10.57 5.59
C LEU A 46 1.44 -11.63 6.52
N THR A 47 0.80 -12.80 6.66
CA THR A 47 1.32 -13.91 7.47
C THR A 47 2.61 -14.45 6.88
N VAL A 48 2.67 -14.65 5.56
CA VAL A 48 3.88 -15.09 4.85
C VAL A 48 4.99 -14.06 4.98
N GLN A 49 4.69 -12.79 4.71
CA GLN A 49 5.67 -11.70 4.84
C GLN A 49 6.20 -11.56 6.27
N THR A 50 5.34 -11.71 7.27
CA THR A 50 5.73 -11.70 8.69
C THR A 50 6.65 -12.88 9.01
N ALA A 51 6.34 -14.07 8.50
CA ALA A 51 7.17 -15.25 8.69
C ALA A 51 8.57 -15.07 8.05
N GLU A 52 8.65 -14.51 6.84
CA GLU A 52 9.92 -14.19 6.19
C GLU A 52 10.74 -13.17 6.99
N GLN A 53 10.09 -12.13 7.52
CA GLN A 53 10.76 -11.12 8.32
C GLN A 53 11.26 -11.68 9.66
N ASN A 54 10.50 -12.59 10.27
CA ASN A 54 10.93 -13.31 11.47
C ASN A 54 12.14 -14.19 11.19
N LEU A 55 12.18 -14.87 10.04
CA LEU A 55 13.34 -15.65 9.62
C LEU A 55 14.59 -14.78 9.47
N LYS A 56 14.50 -13.67 8.73
CA LYS A 56 15.60 -12.69 8.58
C LYS A 56 16.08 -12.16 9.93
N THR A 57 15.15 -11.91 10.85
CA THR A 57 15.47 -11.43 12.20
C THR A 57 16.23 -12.50 12.98
N ALA A 58 15.82 -13.76 12.91
CA ALA A 58 16.51 -14.87 13.57
C ALA A 58 17.93 -15.06 13.01
N GLU A 59 18.10 -14.97 11.69
CA GLU A 59 19.42 -15.02 11.05
C GLU A 59 20.34 -13.89 11.52
N ALA A 60 19.82 -12.66 11.58
CA ALA A 60 20.55 -11.51 12.09
C ALA A 60 20.95 -11.70 13.57
N GLN A 61 20.06 -12.24 14.40
CA GLN A 61 20.35 -12.55 15.79
C GLN A 61 21.49 -13.57 15.93
N VAL A 62 21.49 -14.63 15.12
CA VAL A 62 22.59 -15.61 15.08
C VAL A 62 23.89 -14.93 14.68
N HIS A 63 23.86 -14.06 13.66
CA HIS A 63 25.04 -13.32 13.23
C HIS A 63 25.56 -12.39 14.33
N THR A 64 24.67 -11.65 15.00
CA THR A 64 25.02 -10.79 16.14
C THR A 64 25.61 -11.59 17.31
N ALA A 65 25.02 -12.74 17.64
CA ALA A 65 25.54 -13.61 18.69
C ALA A 65 26.97 -14.10 18.37
N ARG A 66 27.22 -14.46 17.10
CA ARG A 66 28.57 -14.84 16.63
C ARG A 66 29.54 -13.66 16.67
N ALA A 67 29.11 -12.48 16.24
CA ALA A 67 29.92 -11.26 16.28
C ALA A 67 30.29 -10.86 17.72
N GLY A 68 29.42 -11.14 18.69
CA GLY A 68 29.68 -10.92 20.12
C GLY A 68 30.83 -11.77 20.69
N LEU A 69 31.26 -12.83 19.99
CA LEU A 69 32.45 -13.61 20.37
C LEU A 69 33.77 -12.94 19.95
N LEU A 70 33.70 -11.90 19.11
CA LEU A 70 34.86 -11.21 18.56
C LEU A 70 35.16 -9.92 19.35
N PRO A 71 36.44 -9.47 19.38
CA PRO A 71 36.79 -8.19 19.98
C PRO A 71 36.09 -7.02 19.27
N ARG A 72 35.54 -6.09 20.06
CA ARG A 72 34.93 -4.87 19.54
C ARG A 72 35.99 -3.81 19.29
N ILE A 73 36.05 -3.28 18.06
CA ILE A 73 36.87 -2.12 17.72
C ILE A 73 35.98 -0.88 17.67
N THR A 74 36.38 0.19 18.37
CA THR A 74 35.71 1.51 18.37
C THR A 74 36.74 2.60 18.11
N ALA A 75 36.33 3.69 17.46
CA ALA A 75 37.17 4.86 17.19
C ALA A 75 37.46 5.68 18.46
#